data_AF-A0A259CG98-F1
#
_entry.id   AF-A0A259CG98-F1
#
_cell.length_a   1.000
_cell.length_b   1.000
_cell.length_c   1.000
_cell.angle_alpha   90.00
_cell.angle_beta   90.00
_cell.angle_gamma   90.00
#
_symmetry.space_group_name_H-M   'P 1'
#
loop_
_entity.id
_entity.type
_entity.pdbx_description
1 polymer ?
#
loop_
_entity_poly.entity_id
_entity_poly.type
_entity_poly.pdbx_seq_one_letter_code
_entity_poly.pdbx_strand_id
1 'polypeptide(L)'
;MVLLVALLAIRVAEVQIMWTQLTQWTTGFQQSIAAIRPGSRVMVAYADPRGGGNPKDLGLVHAACLAIIEKSALVTTAFTVPGKQILRVNSAYQNFVDTEDGFPPTVEQLVLAEDSETPDGPRYWDHWPAHFDYVYLLFTEPGDLNPDTDRLELVSEGSRFQLYRVKPPA
;
A
#
# COMPACT_ATOMS: atom_id res chain seq x y z
N MET A 1 -14.50 -42.14 13.53
CA MET A 1 -13.54 -41.48 14.44
C MET A 1 -12.22 -41.19 13.73
N VAL A 2 -11.43 -42.20 13.32
CA VAL A 2 -10.12 -42.00 12.67
C VAL A 2 -10.19 -41.11 11.41
N LEU A 3 -11.16 -41.37 10.51
CA LEU A 3 -11.35 -40.55 9.31
C LEU A 3 -11.65 -39.08 9.62
N LEU A 4 -12.48 -38.81 10.63
CA LEU A 4 -12.82 -37.44 11.05
C LEU A 4 -11.59 -36.72 11.60
N VAL A 5 -10.78 -37.39 12.42
CA VAL A 5 -9.53 -36.85 12.97
C VAL A 5 -8.54 -36.56 11.83
N ALA A 6 -8.42 -37.45 10.85
CA ALA A 6 -7.56 -37.24 9.69
C ALA A 6 -8.00 -36.03 8.85
N LEU A 7 -9.31 -35.90 8.57
CA LEU A 7 -9.85 -34.75 7.85
C LEU A 7 -9.64 -33.43 8.62
N LEU A 8 -9.82 -33.45 9.94
CA LEU A 8 -9.55 -32.28 10.79
C LEU A 8 -8.07 -31.89 10.74
N ALA A 9 -7.16 -32.86 10.87
CA ALA A 9 -5.73 -32.61 10.80
C ALA A 9 -5.31 -32.00 9.46
N ILE A 10 -5.86 -32.50 8.35
CA ILE A 10 -5.64 -31.92 7.02
C ILE A 10 -6.11 -30.47 6.98
N ARG A 11 -7.32 -30.17 7.47
CA ARG A 11 -7.85 -28.80 7.50
C ARG A 11 -7.01 -27.86 8.36
N VAL A 12 -6.57 -28.30 9.53
CA VAL A 12 -5.69 -27.50 10.38
C VAL A 12 -4.35 -27.24 9.70
N ALA A 13 -3.77 -28.25 9.03
CA ALA A 13 -2.53 -28.11 8.29
C ALA A 13 -2.66 -27.11 7.13
N GLU A 14 -3.74 -27.19 6.33
CA GLU A 14 -4.02 -26.23 5.25
C GLU A 14 -4.13 -24.80 5.77
N VAL A 15 -4.90 -24.59 6.85
CA VAL A 15 -5.05 -23.28 7.49
C VAL A 15 -3.71 -22.77 8.01
N GLN A 16 -2.92 -23.63 8.67
CA GLN A 16 -1.60 -23.26 9.18
C GLN A 16 -0.64 -22.86 8.06
N ILE A 17 -0.64 -23.58 6.94
CA ILE A 17 0.20 -23.25 5.77
C ILE A 17 -0.20 -21.88 5.21
N MET A 18 -1.49 -21.62 5.03
CA MET A 18 -1.98 -20.32 4.55
C MET A 18 -1.66 -19.19 5.53
N TRP A 19 -1.85 -19.41 6.83
CA TRP A 19 -1.53 -18.42 7.86
C TRP A 19 -0.04 -18.09 7.89
N THR A 20 0.82 -19.10 7.74
CA THR A 20 2.28 -18.91 7.70
C THR A 20 2.68 -18.07 6.49
N GLN A 21 2.10 -18.33 5.31
CA GLN A 21 2.34 -17.52 4.11
C GLN A 21 1.87 -16.07 4.27
N LEU A 22 0.71 -15.85 4.88
CA LEU A 22 0.19 -14.50 5.14
C LEU A 22 1.03 -13.75 6.19
N THR A 23 1.59 -14.46 7.18
CA THR A 23 2.35 -13.83 8.28
C THR A 23 3.74 -13.32 7.86
N GLN A 24 4.30 -13.88 6.78
CA GLN A 24 5.67 -13.54 6.35
C GLN A 24 5.80 -12.07 5.91
N TRP A 25 4.88 -11.59 5.07
CA TRP A 25 4.92 -10.18 4.63
C TRP A 25 4.41 -9.22 5.72
N THR A 26 3.50 -9.66 6.60
CA THR A 26 2.93 -8.79 7.65
C THR A 26 3.97 -8.33 8.67
N THR A 27 4.94 -9.18 9.03
CA THR A 27 5.95 -8.82 10.04
C THR A 27 6.89 -7.74 9.53
N GLY A 28 7.39 -7.88 8.29
CA GLY A 28 8.24 -6.86 7.67
C GLY A 28 7.50 -5.55 7.47
N PHE A 29 6.22 -5.61 7.06
CA PHE A 29 5.40 -4.42 6.88
C PHE A 29 5.11 -3.70 8.22
N GLN A 30 4.82 -4.44 9.29
CA GLN A 30 4.66 -3.85 10.62
C GLN A 30 5.95 -3.14 11.09
N GLN A 31 7.11 -3.74 10.82
CA GLN A 31 8.39 -3.12 11.16
C GLN A 31 8.66 -1.87 10.32
N SER A 32 8.30 -1.84 9.03
CA SER A 32 8.52 -0.66 8.18
C SER A 32 7.69 0.54 8.62
N ILE A 33 6.51 0.33 9.21
CA ILE A 33 5.68 1.42 9.77
C ILE A 33 6.44 2.19 10.83
N ALA A 34 7.33 1.55 11.61
CA ALA A 34 8.11 2.24 12.64
C ALA A 34 8.92 3.43 12.08
N ALA A 35 9.37 3.34 10.82
CA ALA A 35 10.14 4.37 10.14
C ALA A 35 9.30 5.56 9.60
N ILE A 36 7.97 5.43 9.60
CA ILE A 36 7.06 6.51 9.20
C ILE A 36 6.94 7.53 10.33
N ARG A 37 7.10 8.81 10.00
CA ARG A 37 6.87 9.92 10.93
C ARG A 37 5.38 10.06 11.26
N PRO A 38 5.01 10.35 12.53
CA PRO A 38 3.61 10.59 12.87
C PRO A 38 3.00 11.75 12.08
N GLY A 39 1.75 11.61 11.65
CA GLY A 39 1.01 12.63 10.89
C GLY A 39 1.39 12.75 9.41
N SER A 40 2.27 11.89 8.90
CA SER A 40 2.69 11.92 7.50
C SER A 40 1.59 11.52 6.51
N ARG A 41 1.73 11.99 5.26
CA ARG A 41 0.91 11.55 4.12
C ARG A 41 1.62 10.42 3.40
N VAL A 42 0.98 9.26 3.33
CA VAL A 42 1.52 8.02 2.80
C VAL A 42 0.75 7.62 1.55
N MET A 43 1.45 7.58 0.44
CA MET A 43 0.92 7.10 -0.82
C MET A 43 1.15 5.60 -0.97
N VAL A 44 0.22 4.91 -1.62
CA VAL A 44 0.37 3.52 -2.06
C VAL A 44 0.33 3.51 -3.60
N ALA A 45 1.23 2.75 -4.21
CA ALA A 45 1.28 2.50 -5.64
C ALA A 45 1.68 1.04 -5.91
N TYR A 46 1.42 0.53 -7.11
CA TYR A 46 1.67 -0.86 -7.48
C TYR A 46 2.84 -0.96 -8.46
N ALA A 47 3.80 -1.83 -8.14
CA ALA A 47 4.86 -2.20 -9.05
C ALA A 47 4.39 -3.21 -10.12
N ASP A 48 3.54 -4.16 -9.73
CA ASP A 48 2.86 -5.05 -10.67
C ASP A 48 1.37 -4.64 -10.82
N PRO A 49 0.93 -4.14 -11.99
CA PRO A 49 -0.46 -3.75 -12.22
C PRO A 49 -1.45 -4.92 -12.16
N ARG A 50 -0.97 -6.16 -12.21
CA ARG A 50 -1.80 -7.37 -12.06
C ARG A 50 -1.99 -7.77 -10.59
N GLY A 51 -1.27 -7.13 -9.67
CA GLY A 51 -1.38 -7.35 -8.23
C GLY A 51 -2.71 -6.86 -7.66
N GLY A 52 -3.12 -7.43 -6.52
CA GLY A 52 -4.30 -6.96 -5.77
C GLY A 52 -5.63 -7.54 -6.23
N GLY A 53 -5.69 -8.15 -7.42
CA GLY A 53 -6.88 -8.86 -7.91
C GLY A 53 -7.08 -10.25 -7.29
N ASN A 54 -6.04 -10.84 -6.69
CA ASN A 54 -6.14 -12.11 -5.99
C ASN A 54 -6.66 -11.90 -4.56
N PRO A 55 -7.64 -12.65 -4.06
CA PRO A 55 -8.09 -12.57 -2.67
C PRO A 55 -6.97 -12.68 -1.62
N LYS A 56 -5.87 -13.36 -1.95
CA LYS A 56 -4.68 -13.47 -1.09
C LYS A 56 -3.93 -12.15 -0.91
N ASP A 57 -4.10 -11.20 -1.83
CA ASP A 57 -3.42 -9.91 -1.84
C ASP A 57 -4.17 -8.84 -1.06
N LEU A 58 -5.46 -9.04 -0.77
CA LEU A 58 -6.32 -8.04 -0.12
C LEU A 58 -5.75 -7.55 1.22
N GLY A 59 -5.08 -8.43 1.97
CA GLY A 59 -4.38 -8.05 3.20
C GLY A 59 -3.24 -7.07 2.94
N LEU A 60 -2.44 -7.32 1.89
CA LEU A 60 -1.28 -6.50 1.53
C LEU A 60 -1.72 -5.13 0.98
N VAL A 61 -2.74 -5.12 0.12
CA VAL A 61 -3.30 -3.89 -0.49
C VAL A 61 -3.68 -2.84 0.56
N HIS A 62 -4.20 -3.30 1.71
CA HIS A 62 -4.61 -2.42 2.81
C HIS A 62 -3.63 -2.40 3.99
N ALA A 63 -2.47 -3.04 3.87
CA ALA A 63 -1.49 -3.10 4.96
C ALA A 63 -0.98 -1.71 5.37
N ALA A 64 -0.84 -0.80 4.39
CA ALA A 64 -0.45 0.59 4.62
C ALA A 64 -1.40 1.32 5.60
N CYS A 65 -2.67 0.92 5.68
CA CYS A 65 -3.65 1.52 6.59
C CYS A 65 -3.32 1.31 8.08
N LEU A 66 -2.44 0.37 8.42
CA LEU A 66 -1.90 0.26 9.79
C LEU A 66 -1.18 1.55 10.22
N ALA A 67 -0.59 2.31 9.30
CA ALA A 67 0.03 3.60 9.59
C ALA A 67 -0.99 4.67 10.06
N ILE A 68 -2.29 4.53 9.71
CA ILE A 68 -3.34 5.39 10.25
C ILE A 68 -3.45 5.19 11.76
N ILE A 69 -3.41 3.93 12.21
CA ILE A 69 -3.56 3.56 13.62
C ILE A 69 -2.30 3.89 14.39
N GLU A 70 -1.13 3.47 13.90
CA GLU A 70 0.13 3.55 14.64
C GLU A 70 0.81 4.93 14.57
N LYS A 71 0.60 5.66 13.47
CA LYS A 71 1.29 6.91 13.18
C LYS A 71 0.35 8.08 12.95
N SER A 72 -0.98 7.90 13.04
CA SER A 72 -1.94 8.95 12.69
C SER A 72 -1.71 9.49 11.27
N ALA A 73 -1.24 8.64 10.36
CA ALA A 73 -0.93 9.01 8.99
C ALA A 73 -2.21 9.12 8.15
N LEU A 74 -2.18 9.94 7.11
CA LEU A 74 -3.12 9.87 5.99
C LEU A 74 -2.60 8.83 5.01
N VAL A 75 -3.43 7.86 4.61
CA VAL A 75 -3.06 6.79 3.67
C VAL A 75 -4.02 6.81 2.49
N THR A 76 -3.51 6.79 1.26
CA THR A 76 -4.34 6.96 0.05
C THR A 76 -5.39 5.86 -0.12
N THR A 77 -5.08 4.63 0.30
CA THR A 77 -5.96 3.45 0.24
C THR A 77 -6.87 3.30 1.47
N ALA A 78 -7.10 4.39 2.21
CA ALA A 78 -8.10 4.39 3.27
C ALA A 78 -9.48 4.02 2.69
N PHE A 79 -10.30 3.35 3.49
CA PHE A 79 -11.63 2.88 3.08
C PHE A 79 -12.65 4.03 3.01
N THR A 80 -12.51 4.91 2.02
CA THR A 80 -13.18 6.22 1.96
C THR A 80 -14.12 6.45 0.78
N VAL A 81 -14.33 5.44 -0.07
CA VAL A 81 -15.26 5.46 -1.21
C VAL A 81 -16.70 5.66 -0.73
N PRO A 82 -17.36 6.75 -1.14
CA PRO A 82 -18.76 7.02 -0.83
C PRO A 82 -19.70 5.88 -1.22
N GLY A 83 -20.54 5.45 -0.27
CA GLY A 83 -21.55 4.41 -0.52
C GLY A 83 -21.04 2.97 -0.42
N LYS A 84 -19.72 2.76 -0.48
CA LYS A 84 -19.09 1.45 -0.24
C LYS A 84 -18.58 1.31 1.19
N GLN A 85 -17.93 2.35 1.72
CA GLN A 85 -17.26 2.29 3.02
C GLN A 85 -17.75 3.38 3.98
N ILE A 86 -17.47 3.18 5.28
CA ILE A 86 -18.03 4.01 6.38
C ILE A 86 -17.20 5.28 6.61
N LEU A 87 -15.91 5.28 6.28
CA LEU A 87 -15.05 6.43 6.55
C LEU A 87 -15.36 7.56 5.57
N ARG A 88 -15.36 8.79 6.09
CA ARG A 88 -15.50 10.02 5.31
C ARG A 88 -14.27 10.87 5.49
N VAL A 89 -13.66 11.27 4.39
CA VAL A 89 -12.49 12.14 4.43
C VAL A 89 -12.93 13.58 4.65
N ASN A 90 -12.23 14.24 5.56
CA ASN A 90 -12.37 15.67 5.78
C ASN A 90 -12.10 16.42 4.46
N SER A 91 -12.92 17.43 4.15
CA SER A 91 -12.86 18.15 2.87
C SER A 91 -11.48 18.68 2.50
N ALA A 92 -10.66 19.05 3.49
CA ALA A 92 -9.29 19.53 3.26
C ALA A 92 -8.35 18.46 2.68
N TYR A 93 -8.71 17.18 2.76
CA TYR A 93 -7.86 16.05 2.36
C TYR A 93 -8.46 15.16 1.27
N GLN A 94 -9.64 15.50 0.74
CA GLN A 94 -10.34 14.66 -0.25
C GLN A 94 -9.52 14.46 -1.52
N ASN A 95 -8.68 15.43 -1.89
CA ASN A 95 -7.82 15.35 -3.08
C ASN A 95 -6.55 14.51 -2.87
N PHE A 96 -6.33 13.91 -1.70
CA PHE A 96 -5.12 13.13 -1.40
C PHE A 96 -5.42 11.66 -1.08
N VAL A 97 -6.62 11.19 -1.38
CA VAL A 97 -7.06 9.81 -1.10
C VAL A 97 -7.87 9.26 -2.26
N ASP A 98 -7.99 7.95 -2.33
CA ASP A 98 -8.92 7.30 -3.26
C ASP A 98 -10.37 7.43 -2.75
N THR A 99 -11.23 8.00 -3.58
CA THR A 99 -12.68 8.07 -3.36
C THR A 99 -13.50 7.42 -4.47
N GLU A 100 -12.85 6.82 -5.48
CA GLU A 100 -13.49 6.40 -6.74
C GLU A 100 -13.57 4.87 -6.91
N ASP A 101 -13.15 4.09 -5.92
CA ASP A 101 -13.10 2.62 -5.97
C ASP A 101 -12.16 2.09 -7.08
N GLY A 102 -10.99 2.73 -7.20
CA GLY A 102 -9.99 2.38 -8.19
C GLY A 102 -8.90 1.44 -7.67
N PHE A 103 -7.93 1.17 -8.54
CA PHE A 103 -6.64 0.63 -8.12
C PHE A 103 -5.68 1.81 -7.85
N PRO A 104 -4.74 1.66 -6.90
CA PRO A 104 -3.60 2.55 -6.78
C PRO A 104 -2.85 2.71 -8.11
N PRO A 105 -2.19 3.84 -8.35
CA PRO A 105 -1.47 4.06 -9.59
C PRO A 105 -0.34 3.04 -9.76
N THR A 106 -0.05 2.69 -11.01
CA THR A 106 1.15 1.90 -11.35
C THR A 106 2.40 2.77 -11.22
N VAL A 107 3.58 2.15 -11.21
CA VAL A 107 4.86 2.87 -11.25
C VAL A 107 4.94 3.78 -12.46
N GLU A 108 4.50 3.36 -13.64
CA GLU A 108 4.53 4.19 -14.85
C GLU A 108 3.61 5.41 -14.70
N GLN A 109 2.42 5.24 -14.11
CA GLN A 109 1.51 6.35 -13.85
C GLN A 109 2.06 7.31 -12.80
N LEU A 110 2.74 6.78 -11.77
CA LEU A 110 3.39 7.56 -10.73
C LEU A 110 4.47 8.47 -11.32
N VAL A 111 5.32 7.93 -12.20
CA VAL A 111 6.39 8.67 -12.86
C VAL A 111 5.84 9.75 -13.79
N LEU A 112 4.77 9.45 -14.53
CA LEU A 112 4.14 10.44 -15.42
C LEU A 112 3.43 11.57 -14.64
N ALA A 113 2.89 11.28 -13.47
CA ALA A 113 2.13 12.23 -12.65
C ALA A 113 3.00 13.13 -11.76
N GLU A 114 4.34 13.01 -11.84
CA GLU A 114 5.26 13.85 -11.06
C GLU A 114 5.10 15.34 -11.39
N ASP A 115 5.16 15.67 -12.69
CA ASP A 115 5.23 17.04 -13.18
C ASP A 115 3.99 17.47 -13.97
N SER A 116 3.03 16.57 -14.19
CA SER A 116 1.85 16.82 -15.02
C SER A 116 0.60 16.17 -14.43
N GLU A 117 -0.55 16.84 -14.60
CA GLU A 117 -1.84 16.24 -14.31
C GLU A 117 -2.14 15.08 -15.27
N THR A 118 -2.81 14.04 -14.79
CA THR A 118 -3.20 12.95 -15.70
C THR A 118 -4.21 13.42 -16.76
N PRO A 119 -4.08 12.98 -18.04
CA PRO A 119 -4.92 13.46 -19.15
C PRO A 119 -6.42 13.21 -18.99
N ASP A 120 -6.80 12.19 -18.21
CA ASP A 120 -8.19 11.76 -18.02
C ASP A 120 -8.92 12.51 -16.89
N GLY A 121 -8.31 13.56 -16.34
CA GLY A 121 -8.83 14.37 -15.24
C GLY A 121 -7.97 14.32 -13.98
N PRO A 122 -8.28 15.15 -12.97
CA PRO A 122 -7.46 15.25 -11.76
C PRO A 122 -7.52 13.95 -10.95
N ARG A 123 -6.34 13.46 -10.55
CA ARG A 123 -6.19 12.28 -9.68
C ARG A 123 -5.55 12.68 -8.36
N TYR A 124 -5.81 11.91 -7.31
CA TYR A 124 -5.24 12.19 -5.99
C TYR A 124 -3.72 12.08 -5.93
N TRP A 125 -3.11 11.45 -6.94
CA TRP A 125 -1.68 11.25 -7.08
C TRP A 125 -1.00 12.23 -8.05
N ASP A 126 -1.75 13.17 -8.63
CA ASP A 126 -1.14 14.22 -9.43
C ASP A 126 -0.22 15.07 -8.56
N HIS A 127 0.97 15.38 -9.07
CA HIS A 127 2.02 16.09 -8.34
C HIS A 127 2.37 15.47 -6.99
N TRP A 128 2.30 14.14 -6.89
CA TRP A 128 2.54 13.41 -5.64
C TRP A 128 3.84 13.80 -4.90
N PRO A 129 4.98 14.14 -5.55
CA PRO A 129 6.20 14.48 -4.79
C PRO A 129 6.02 15.72 -3.91
N ALA A 130 5.09 16.62 -4.24
CA ALA A 130 4.79 17.81 -3.46
C ALA A 130 3.81 17.55 -2.29
N HIS A 131 3.16 16.40 -2.28
CA HIS A 131 1.99 16.15 -1.44
C HIS A 131 2.12 14.93 -0.54
N PHE A 132 3.08 14.04 -0.76
CA PHE A 132 3.27 12.86 0.07
C PHE A 132 4.67 12.83 0.69
N ASP A 133 4.76 12.31 1.90
CA ASP A 133 6.02 12.16 2.64
C ASP A 133 6.66 10.79 2.39
N TYR A 134 5.83 9.78 2.10
CA TYR A 134 6.25 8.40 1.89
C TYR A 134 5.44 7.75 0.77
N VAL A 135 6.05 6.78 0.08
CA VAL A 135 5.41 5.93 -0.93
C VAL A 135 5.66 4.47 -0.59
N TYR A 136 4.60 3.69 -0.42
CA TYR A 136 4.67 2.24 -0.48
C TYR A 136 4.49 1.78 -1.92
N LEU A 137 5.50 1.10 -2.47
CA LEU A 137 5.36 0.31 -3.69
C LEU A 137 5.04 -1.12 -3.29
N LEU A 138 3.84 -1.59 -3.63
CA LEU A 138 3.41 -2.95 -3.39
C LEU A 138 3.74 -3.85 -4.58
N PHE A 139 3.84 -5.15 -4.30
CA PHE A 139 4.15 -6.19 -5.28
C PHE A 139 5.56 -6.10 -5.87
N THR A 140 6.50 -5.60 -5.10
CA THR A 140 7.95 -5.63 -5.40
C THR A 140 8.63 -6.83 -4.75
N GLU A 141 9.81 -7.19 -5.22
CA GLU A 141 10.73 -8.11 -4.54
C GLU A 141 11.89 -7.33 -3.87
N PRO A 142 12.50 -7.89 -2.81
CA PRO A 142 13.69 -7.28 -2.20
C PRO A 142 14.80 -7.08 -3.24
N GLY A 143 15.37 -5.88 -3.29
CA GLY A 143 16.39 -5.50 -4.27
C GLY A 143 15.86 -5.01 -5.63
N ASP A 144 14.54 -4.91 -5.81
CA ASP A 144 13.98 -4.21 -6.98
C ASP A 144 14.48 -2.77 -7.05
N LEU A 145 14.65 -2.28 -8.28
CA LEU A 145 15.19 -0.94 -8.54
C LEU A 145 14.22 0.15 -8.08
N ASN A 146 14.77 1.21 -7.48
CA ASN A 146 14.01 2.41 -7.21
C ASN A 146 13.58 3.06 -8.54
N PRO A 147 12.27 3.26 -8.78
CA PRO A 147 11.79 3.80 -10.05
C PRO A 147 12.13 5.28 -10.25
N ASP A 148 12.38 6.03 -9.17
CA ASP A 148 12.76 7.43 -9.23
C ASP A 148 13.80 7.74 -8.14
N THR A 149 15.07 7.61 -8.49
CA THR A 149 16.17 7.87 -7.56
C THR A 149 16.32 9.35 -7.21
N ASP A 150 15.73 10.26 -7.98
CA ASP A 150 15.87 11.69 -7.75
C ASP A 150 14.91 12.16 -6.67
N ARG A 151 13.73 11.52 -6.54
CA ARG A 151 12.70 11.89 -5.54
C ARG A 151 12.45 10.85 -4.47
N LEU A 152 12.85 9.60 -4.66
CA LEU A 152 12.62 8.53 -3.69
C LEU A 152 13.93 8.08 -3.03
N GLU A 153 13.87 7.90 -1.71
CA GLU A 153 14.92 7.30 -0.90
C GLU A 153 14.36 6.03 -0.26
N LEU A 154 14.98 4.88 -0.50
CA LEU A 154 14.54 3.61 0.09
C LEU A 154 14.76 3.65 1.61
N VAL A 155 13.70 3.42 2.38
CA VAL A 155 13.72 3.41 3.85
C VAL A 155 13.69 1.99 4.40
N SER A 156 12.85 1.15 3.79
CA SER A 156 12.67 -0.24 4.20
C SER A 156 12.19 -1.05 3.02
N GLU A 157 12.51 -2.33 2.99
CA GLU A 157 11.94 -3.27 2.04
C GLU A 157 11.57 -4.58 2.74
N GLY A 158 10.67 -5.34 2.13
CA GLY A 158 10.27 -6.65 2.60
C GLY A 158 9.69 -7.47 1.47
N SER A 159 9.18 -8.65 1.80
CA SER A 159 8.52 -9.48 0.80
C SER A 159 7.26 -8.75 0.30
N ARG A 160 7.19 -8.49 -1.01
CA ARG A 160 6.05 -7.88 -1.70
C ARG A 160 5.84 -6.39 -1.43
N PHE A 161 6.82 -5.69 -0.87
CA PHE A 161 6.74 -4.23 -0.75
C PHE A 161 8.12 -3.55 -0.59
N GLN A 162 8.18 -2.29 -1.00
CA GLN A 162 9.24 -1.35 -0.65
C GLN A 162 8.62 -0.05 -0.13
N LEU A 163 9.20 0.51 0.93
CA LEU A 163 8.83 1.78 1.52
C LEU A 163 9.90 2.82 1.17
N TYR A 164 9.46 3.88 0.50
CA TYR A 164 10.28 5.02 0.14
C TYR A 164 9.88 6.25 0.92
N ARG A 165 10.86 7.10 1.24
CA ARG A 165 10.67 8.47 1.67
C ARG A 165 10.75 9.38 0.46
N VAL A 166 9.83 10.33 0.38
CA VAL A 166 9.86 11.38 -0.64
C VAL A 166 10.89 12.43 -0.24
N LYS A 167 11.84 12.68 -1.12
CA LYS A 167 12.85 13.73 -0.95
C LYS A 167 12.19 15.09 -1.14
N PRO A 168 12.54 16.10 -0.33
CA PRO A 168 12.07 17.45 -0.55
C PRO A 168 12.44 17.92 -1.97
N PRO A 169 11.58 18.73 -2.62
CA PRO A 169 11.98 19.40 -3.86
C PRO A 169 13.24 20.24 -3.61
N ALA A 170 14.17 20.19 -4.56
CA ALA A 170 15.41 20.94 -4.54
C ALA A 170 15.20 22.46 -4.65
#